data_AF-A0AA96CY50-F1
#
_entry.id   AF-A0AA96CY50-F1
#
_cell.length_a   1.000
_cell.length_b   1.000
_cell.length_c   1.000
_cell.angle_alpha   90.00
_cell.angle_beta   90.00
_cell.angle_gamma   90.00
#
_symmetry.space_group_name_H-M   'P 1'
#
loop_
_entity.id
_entity.type
_entity.pdbx_description
1 polymer ?
#
loop_
_entity_poly.entity_id
_entity_poly.type
_entity_poly.pdbx_seq_one_letter_code
_entity_poly.pdbx_strand_id
1 'polypeptide(L)'
;MIMISKKIISQNPLKESLVIKNDNNHFTLKQIIAIYPDTIDFLYKENIEFIKDEQNLIDNVLRYLPFNINSEYESTLKLAKNPSPEAIEDILDVYSGKREDDLRIYHPKNFIEFYKISKIKEAEPILIQMLNDDEIDKYIRKLIFDSLPKEVLSKDILNKYIFEKGENDEFYELILMKLIYDFKDSEAFNKALNILVNRGMNTVLPDKQEYLMNTELDTNNEFIRNFTKIDYLIEYDKSFLKNAIKLRKQKKFLNASYFEEIVNIHLNILVNKKSFEPIIEIEKFLQENNSEKYLNHFEGEFKKLKEIYLNSLRKPKHIMEVIKAYKKSKENEYITVNSSLHLLEIVKDSISNEIRNWIEVEGAYKHISELAKKDTNINAEDFIQKSIKSQIELSLVKKGLRHTDIKIKREEQTLDDKRADFTINYGFMGQVLLELKLSHNSESKANQKNGKDYKEKLIKYVDATNSDYGLFIIFNTQEKKIDFEKQVEKLIKLYEDKENIFVLGINCLI
;
A
#
# COMPACT_ATOMS: atom_id res chain seq x y z
N MET A 1 -15.79 -63.40 -12.52
CA MET A 1 -15.77 -62.15 -13.32
C MET A 1 -14.36 -61.70 -13.63
N ILE A 2 -13.44 -61.54 -12.65
CA ILE A 2 -12.04 -61.13 -12.89
C ILE A 2 -11.32 -61.90 -14.02
N MET A 3 -11.40 -63.23 -14.05
CA MET A 3 -10.75 -64.03 -15.10
C MET A 3 -11.32 -63.76 -16.50
N ILE A 4 -12.62 -63.48 -16.60
CA ILE A 4 -13.28 -63.11 -17.87
C ILE A 4 -12.81 -61.73 -18.30
N SER A 5 -12.78 -60.77 -17.37
CA SER A 5 -12.27 -59.41 -17.60
C SER A 5 -10.82 -59.43 -18.11
N LYS A 6 -9.93 -60.20 -17.47
CA LYS A 6 -8.54 -60.37 -17.92
C LYS A 6 -8.45 -60.98 -19.33
N LYS A 7 -9.32 -61.94 -19.66
CA LYS A 7 -9.40 -62.51 -21.01
C LYS A 7 -9.86 -61.49 -22.05
N ILE A 8 -10.78 -60.58 -21.71
CA ILE A 8 -11.20 -59.49 -22.61
C ILE A 8 -10.02 -58.52 -22.85
N ILE A 9 -9.34 -58.09 -21.78
CA ILE A 9 -8.19 -57.16 -21.85
C ILE A 9 -6.98 -57.78 -22.59
N SER A 10 -6.88 -59.11 -22.66
CA SER A 10 -5.78 -59.78 -23.38
C SER A 10 -5.76 -59.54 -24.90
N GLN A 11 -6.83 -58.97 -25.47
CA GLN A 11 -6.96 -58.74 -26.92
C GLN A 11 -6.57 -57.31 -27.29
N ASN A 12 -5.58 -57.11 -28.16
CA ASN A 12 -5.08 -55.77 -28.49
C ASN A 12 -6.16 -54.89 -29.18
N PRO A 13 -6.64 -53.81 -28.54
CA PRO A 13 -7.74 -53.00 -29.07
C PRO A 13 -7.40 -52.27 -30.37
N LEU A 14 -6.14 -51.89 -30.58
CA LEU A 14 -5.67 -51.20 -31.80
C LEU A 14 -5.60 -52.12 -33.04
N LYS A 15 -5.48 -53.44 -32.82
CA LYS A 15 -5.53 -54.46 -33.90
C LYS A 15 -6.96 -54.91 -34.19
N GLU A 16 -7.83 -54.84 -33.18
CA GLU A 16 -9.24 -55.23 -33.31
C GLU A 16 -10.11 -54.11 -33.89
N SER A 17 -9.63 -52.86 -33.92
CA SER A 17 -10.27 -51.75 -34.64
C SER A 17 -9.93 -51.76 -36.13
N LEU A 18 -10.90 -52.09 -37.00
CA LEU A 18 -10.85 -51.73 -38.42
C LEU A 18 -11.62 -50.42 -38.59
N VAL A 19 -10.91 -49.30 -38.74
CA VAL A 19 -11.53 -48.02 -39.09
C VAL A 19 -11.52 -47.93 -40.62
N ILE A 20 -12.69 -48.11 -41.25
CA ILE A 20 -12.85 -47.94 -42.71
C ILE A 20 -13.56 -46.62 -42.95
N LYS A 21 -12.92 -45.71 -43.69
CA LYS A 21 -13.51 -44.47 -44.18
C LYS A 21 -14.54 -44.82 -45.27
N ASN A 22 -15.83 -44.68 -44.97
CA ASN A 22 -16.87 -44.62 -46.00
C ASN A 22 -17.35 -43.17 -46.12
N ASP A 23 -17.80 -42.78 -47.33
CA ASP A 23 -18.18 -41.42 -47.77
C ASP A 23 -19.24 -40.69 -46.93
N ASN A 24 -19.72 -41.28 -45.82
CA ASN A 24 -20.77 -40.78 -44.94
C ASN A 24 -20.34 -40.56 -43.47
N ASN A 25 -19.04 -40.51 -43.14
CA ASN A 25 -18.55 -40.24 -41.77
C ASN A 25 -19.16 -41.16 -40.68
N HIS A 26 -19.32 -42.47 -40.94
CA HIS A 26 -19.81 -43.43 -39.94
C HIS A 26 -18.72 -44.39 -39.48
N PHE A 27 -18.54 -44.51 -38.16
CA PHE A 27 -17.55 -45.38 -37.51
C PHE A 27 -18.16 -46.74 -37.18
N THR A 28 -17.47 -47.84 -37.50
CA THR A 28 -17.88 -49.19 -37.05
C THR A 28 -16.77 -49.79 -36.16
N LEU A 29 -16.96 -49.74 -34.84
CA LEU A 29 -16.07 -50.39 -33.87
C LEU A 29 -16.47 -51.87 -33.75
N LYS A 30 -15.51 -52.81 -33.71
CA LYS A 30 -15.82 -54.20 -33.36
C LYS A 30 -16.44 -54.28 -31.97
N GLN A 31 -17.35 -55.24 -31.76
CA GLN A 31 -18.06 -55.47 -30.49
C GLN A 31 -17.14 -55.50 -29.26
N ILE A 32 -15.89 -55.93 -29.41
CA ILE A 32 -14.97 -56.00 -28.29
C ILE A 32 -14.59 -54.63 -27.71
N ILE A 33 -14.42 -53.60 -28.54
CA ILE A 33 -14.07 -52.24 -28.07
C ILE A 33 -15.21 -51.64 -27.25
N ALA A 34 -16.46 -52.03 -27.55
CA ALA A 34 -17.63 -51.60 -26.77
C ALA A 34 -17.67 -52.19 -25.35
N ILE A 35 -16.98 -53.31 -25.09
CA ILE A 35 -17.00 -54.02 -23.79
C ILE A 35 -15.77 -53.65 -22.92
N TYR A 36 -14.74 -53.06 -23.52
CA TYR A 36 -13.56 -52.56 -22.82
C TYR A 36 -13.85 -51.59 -21.65
N PRO A 37 -14.70 -50.56 -21.79
CA PRO A 37 -14.94 -49.61 -20.71
C PRO A 37 -15.54 -50.29 -19.47
N ASP A 38 -16.60 -51.09 -19.64
CA ASP A 38 -17.21 -51.88 -18.55
C ASP A 38 -16.19 -52.80 -17.85
N THR A 39 -15.27 -53.37 -18.64
CA THR A 39 -14.23 -54.27 -18.14
C THR A 39 -13.19 -53.52 -17.31
N ILE A 40 -12.73 -52.36 -17.78
CA ILE A 40 -11.77 -51.49 -17.08
C ILE A 40 -12.40 -50.95 -15.79
N ASP A 41 -13.63 -50.46 -15.85
CA ASP A 41 -14.33 -49.93 -14.67
C ASP A 41 -14.55 -51.00 -13.60
N PHE A 42 -14.96 -52.22 -14.00
CA PHE A 42 -15.06 -53.34 -13.06
C PHE A 42 -13.72 -53.65 -12.39
N LEU A 43 -12.64 -53.80 -13.16
CA LEU A 43 -11.31 -54.10 -12.61
C LEU A 43 -10.80 -52.98 -11.68
N TYR A 44 -11.09 -51.72 -12.04
CA TYR A 44 -10.74 -50.56 -11.24
C TYR A 44 -11.50 -50.53 -9.91
N LYS A 45 -12.82 -50.73 -9.92
CA LYS A 45 -13.67 -50.73 -8.72
C LYS A 45 -13.32 -51.85 -7.75
N GLU A 46 -12.92 -53.00 -8.27
CA GLU A 46 -12.44 -54.15 -7.49
C GLU A 46 -10.99 -53.97 -7.00
N ASN A 47 -10.34 -52.83 -7.28
CA ASN A 47 -8.94 -52.53 -6.95
C ASN A 47 -7.96 -53.63 -7.42
N ILE A 48 -8.17 -54.17 -8.61
CA ILE A 48 -7.28 -55.17 -9.18
C ILE A 48 -5.99 -54.50 -9.65
N GLU A 49 -4.86 -55.02 -9.18
CA GLU A 49 -3.54 -54.69 -9.71
C GLU A 49 -3.03 -55.84 -10.57
N PHE A 50 -2.51 -55.54 -11.76
CA PHE A 50 -1.84 -56.52 -12.60
C PHE A 50 -0.46 -56.83 -12.04
N ILE A 51 -0.12 -58.11 -11.96
CA ILE A 51 1.22 -58.54 -11.55
C ILE A 51 2.21 -58.43 -12.71
N LYS A 52 3.51 -58.48 -12.42
CA LYS A 52 4.58 -58.30 -13.43
C LYS A 52 4.47 -59.25 -14.63
N ASP A 53 3.96 -60.47 -14.43
CA ASP A 53 3.77 -61.46 -15.50
C ASP A 53 2.56 -61.16 -16.41
N GLU A 54 1.77 -60.14 -16.07
CA GLU A 54 0.58 -59.70 -16.80
C GLU A 54 0.82 -58.40 -17.60
N GLN A 55 2.07 -58.12 -18.00
CA GLN A 55 2.45 -56.92 -18.74
C GLN A 55 1.60 -56.68 -19.99
N ASN A 56 1.25 -57.73 -20.73
CA ASN A 56 0.37 -57.63 -21.90
C ASN A 56 -1.02 -57.06 -21.56
N LEU A 57 -1.54 -57.33 -20.36
CA LEU A 57 -2.81 -56.74 -19.91
C LEU A 57 -2.66 -55.24 -19.64
N ILE A 58 -1.59 -54.83 -18.95
CA ILE A 58 -1.26 -53.42 -18.71
C ILE A 58 -1.16 -52.66 -20.05
N ASP A 59 -0.42 -53.24 -20.99
CA ASP A 59 -0.18 -52.65 -22.30
C ASP A 59 -1.48 -52.52 -23.12
N ASN A 60 -2.36 -53.51 -23.10
CA ASN A 60 -3.64 -53.45 -23.82
C ASN A 60 -4.65 -52.50 -23.16
N VAL A 61 -4.62 -52.35 -21.83
CA VAL A 61 -5.35 -51.26 -21.16
C VAL A 61 -4.88 -49.91 -21.67
N LEU A 62 -3.55 -49.70 -21.77
CA LEU A 62 -3.03 -48.46 -22.33
C LEU A 62 -3.50 -48.26 -23.78
N ARG A 63 -3.37 -49.28 -24.63
CA ARG A 63 -3.78 -49.23 -26.06
C ARG A 63 -5.28 -48.94 -26.26
N TYR A 64 -6.10 -49.13 -25.24
CA TYR A 64 -7.52 -48.74 -25.28
C TYR A 64 -7.72 -47.22 -25.08
N LEU A 65 -6.74 -46.50 -24.54
CA LEU A 65 -6.82 -45.07 -24.23
C LEU A 65 -7.41 -44.20 -25.37
N PRO A 66 -7.06 -44.40 -26.67
CA PRO A 66 -7.64 -43.61 -27.76
C PRO A 66 -9.15 -43.81 -27.97
N PHE A 67 -9.70 -44.93 -27.49
CA PHE A 67 -11.12 -45.28 -27.61
C PHE A 67 -11.93 -45.00 -26.34
N ASN A 68 -11.29 -44.50 -25.28
CA ASN A 68 -11.97 -44.22 -24.02
C ASN A 68 -12.84 -42.96 -24.17
N ILE A 69 -14.15 -43.16 -24.26
CA ILE A 69 -15.17 -42.11 -24.37
C ILE A 69 -15.75 -41.88 -22.96
N ASN A 70 -16.06 -40.62 -22.61
CA ASN A 70 -16.73 -40.19 -21.36
C ASN A 70 -15.86 -39.91 -20.12
N SER A 71 -14.60 -39.55 -20.29
CA SER A 71 -13.74 -39.08 -19.17
C SER A 71 -13.38 -40.15 -18.12
N GLU A 72 -13.50 -41.43 -18.45
CA GLU A 72 -13.02 -42.55 -17.61
C GLU A 72 -11.53 -42.85 -17.84
N TYR A 73 -10.75 -41.87 -18.31
CA TYR A 73 -9.31 -42.06 -18.53
C TYR A 73 -8.56 -42.34 -17.23
N GLU A 74 -9.08 -41.91 -16.07
CA GLU A 74 -8.47 -42.18 -14.76
C GLU A 74 -8.36 -43.68 -14.45
N SER A 75 -9.42 -44.44 -14.73
CA SER A 75 -9.43 -45.89 -14.50
C SER A 75 -8.47 -46.60 -15.44
N THR A 76 -8.45 -46.19 -16.72
CA THR A 76 -7.48 -46.67 -17.72
C THR A 76 -6.05 -46.38 -17.30
N LEU A 77 -5.72 -45.13 -16.94
CA LEU A 77 -4.35 -44.72 -16.58
C LEU A 77 -3.88 -45.35 -15.27
N LYS A 78 -4.78 -45.60 -14.29
CA LYS A 78 -4.43 -46.29 -13.04
C LYS A 78 -4.13 -47.78 -13.29
N LEU A 79 -4.92 -48.44 -14.13
CA LEU A 79 -4.72 -49.85 -14.48
C LEU A 79 -3.52 -50.06 -15.42
N ALA A 80 -3.24 -49.09 -16.30
CA ALA A 80 -2.10 -49.09 -17.21
C ALA A 80 -0.79 -48.60 -16.56
N LYS A 81 -0.56 -48.89 -15.27
CA LYS A 81 0.64 -48.42 -14.57
C LYS A 81 1.88 -49.16 -15.07
N ASN A 82 2.91 -48.40 -15.48
CA ASN A 82 4.16 -48.91 -16.05
C ASN A 82 3.97 -49.74 -17.34
N PRO A 83 3.44 -49.11 -18.41
CA PRO A 83 3.31 -49.77 -19.70
C PRO A 83 4.69 -50.07 -20.30
N SER A 84 4.77 -51.07 -21.18
CA SER A 84 5.99 -51.37 -21.91
C SER A 84 6.34 -50.25 -22.91
N PRO A 85 7.63 -50.13 -23.31
CA PRO A 85 8.02 -49.18 -24.36
C PRO A 85 7.26 -49.37 -25.68
N GLU A 86 6.96 -50.62 -26.05
CA GLU A 86 6.18 -50.95 -27.25
C GLU A 86 4.75 -50.40 -27.15
N ALA A 87 4.10 -50.54 -26.00
CA ALA A 87 2.76 -50.01 -25.78
C ALA A 87 2.73 -48.47 -25.78
N ILE A 88 3.78 -47.82 -25.30
CA ILE A 88 3.94 -46.36 -25.39
C ILE A 88 4.08 -45.95 -26.86
N GLU A 89 4.94 -46.63 -27.62
CA GLU A 89 5.15 -46.37 -29.05
C GLU A 89 3.85 -46.52 -29.84
N ASP A 90 3.06 -47.56 -29.57
CA ASP A 90 1.74 -47.76 -30.18
C ASP A 90 0.80 -46.57 -29.94
N ILE A 91 0.80 -45.97 -28.74
CA ILE A 91 0.02 -44.76 -28.44
C ILE A 91 0.56 -43.54 -29.19
N LEU A 92 1.88 -43.36 -29.23
CA LEU A 92 2.49 -42.26 -29.97
C LEU A 92 2.18 -42.36 -31.48
N ASP A 93 2.14 -43.57 -32.03
CA ASP A 93 1.81 -43.84 -33.43
C ASP A 93 0.36 -43.48 -33.77
N VAL A 94 -0.58 -43.65 -32.83
CA VAL A 94 -1.97 -43.18 -32.99
C VAL A 94 -2.04 -41.67 -33.13
N TYR A 95 -1.37 -40.93 -32.26
CA TYR A 95 -1.49 -39.46 -32.22
C TYR A 95 -0.52 -38.73 -33.15
N SER A 96 0.53 -39.38 -33.64
CA SER A 96 1.49 -38.80 -34.61
C SER A 96 0.94 -38.71 -36.04
N GLY A 97 -0.19 -39.35 -36.35
CA GLY A 97 -0.76 -39.39 -37.70
C GLY A 97 -0.11 -40.44 -38.61
N LYS A 98 0.64 -41.40 -38.06
CA LYS A 98 1.14 -42.57 -38.81
C LYS A 98 0.04 -43.56 -39.19
N ARG A 99 -1.09 -43.53 -38.48
CA ARG A 99 -2.27 -44.35 -38.78
C ARG A 99 -3.20 -43.62 -39.74
N GLU A 100 -3.94 -44.38 -40.54
CA GLU A 100 -4.96 -43.85 -41.46
C GLU A 100 -6.30 -43.54 -40.76
N ASP A 101 -6.42 -43.81 -39.44
CA ASP A 101 -7.62 -43.51 -38.67
C ASP A 101 -7.63 -42.10 -38.09
N ASP A 102 -8.83 -41.58 -37.86
CA ASP A 102 -9.05 -40.20 -37.41
C ASP A 102 -9.01 -40.08 -35.86
N LEU A 103 -8.52 -41.10 -35.12
CA LEU A 103 -8.55 -41.13 -33.65
C LEU A 103 -7.81 -39.95 -33.00
N ARG A 104 -6.76 -39.46 -33.67
CA ARG A 104 -6.02 -38.24 -33.28
C ARG A 104 -6.94 -37.02 -33.18
N ILE A 105 -7.92 -36.90 -34.07
CA ILE A 105 -8.84 -35.77 -34.17
C ILE A 105 -9.98 -35.91 -33.15
N TYR A 106 -10.50 -37.12 -32.98
CA TYR A 106 -11.69 -37.35 -32.15
C TYR A 106 -11.42 -37.43 -30.64
N HIS A 107 -10.25 -37.95 -30.22
CA HIS A 107 -9.93 -38.12 -28.79
C HIS A 107 -8.55 -37.58 -28.35
N PRO A 108 -8.19 -36.34 -28.70
CA PRO A 108 -6.90 -35.75 -28.35
C PRO A 108 -6.73 -35.51 -26.84
N LYS A 109 -7.84 -35.32 -26.10
CA LYS A 109 -7.81 -35.07 -24.65
C LYS A 109 -7.15 -36.21 -23.87
N ASN A 110 -7.40 -37.46 -24.25
CA ASN A 110 -6.84 -38.62 -23.57
C ASN A 110 -5.31 -38.66 -23.67
N PHE A 111 -4.78 -38.24 -24.82
CA PHE A 111 -3.33 -38.11 -25.03
C PHE A 111 -2.71 -37.01 -24.17
N ILE A 112 -3.40 -35.86 -24.04
CA ILE A 112 -2.96 -34.76 -23.18
C ILE A 112 -2.90 -35.21 -21.72
N GLU A 113 -3.92 -35.92 -21.22
CA GLU A 113 -3.92 -36.44 -19.84
C GLU A 113 -2.85 -37.51 -19.63
N PHE A 114 -2.65 -38.40 -20.61
CA PHE A 114 -1.55 -39.35 -20.58
C PHE A 114 -0.19 -38.64 -20.51
N TYR A 115 0.04 -37.60 -21.30
CA TYR A 115 1.26 -36.79 -21.23
C TYR A 115 1.43 -36.13 -19.86
N LYS A 116 0.35 -35.56 -19.29
CA LYS A 116 0.40 -34.91 -17.97
C LYS A 116 0.88 -35.84 -16.87
N ILE A 117 0.46 -37.11 -16.90
CA ILE A 117 0.84 -38.12 -15.89
C ILE A 117 2.21 -38.72 -16.19
N SER A 118 2.44 -39.14 -17.44
CA SER A 118 3.62 -39.92 -17.81
C SER A 118 4.88 -39.07 -18.03
N LYS A 119 4.72 -37.80 -18.43
CA LYS A 119 5.80 -36.87 -18.80
C LYS A 119 6.77 -37.45 -19.86
N ILE A 120 6.25 -38.27 -20.76
CA ILE A 120 7.01 -38.87 -21.87
C ILE A 120 7.38 -37.77 -22.87
N LYS A 121 8.67 -37.62 -23.17
CA LYS A 121 9.20 -36.53 -24.01
C LYS A 121 8.84 -36.70 -25.48
N GLU A 122 8.70 -37.94 -25.93
CA GLU A 122 8.36 -38.30 -27.30
C GLU A 122 6.96 -37.82 -27.69
N ALA A 123 6.09 -37.52 -26.73
CA ALA A 123 4.78 -36.91 -26.98
C ALA A 123 4.85 -35.40 -27.29
N GLU A 124 5.93 -34.71 -26.87
CA GLU A 124 6.03 -33.24 -26.96
C GLU A 124 6.01 -32.72 -28.41
N PRO A 125 6.76 -33.30 -29.38
CA PRO A 125 6.67 -32.89 -30.78
C PRO A 125 5.29 -33.11 -31.39
N ILE A 126 4.60 -34.20 -30.99
CA ILE A 126 3.24 -34.53 -31.46
C ILE A 126 2.25 -33.48 -30.95
N LEU A 127 2.33 -33.14 -29.67
CA LEU A 127 1.50 -32.10 -29.07
C LEU A 127 1.75 -30.72 -29.72
N ILE A 128 3.00 -30.37 -30.05
CA ILE A 128 3.31 -29.14 -30.81
C ILE A 128 2.68 -29.19 -32.21
N GLN A 129 2.73 -30.33 -32.90
CA GLN A 129 2.06 -30.46 -34.21
C GLN A 129 0.54 -30.26 -34.08
N MET A 130 -0.08 -30.89 -33.09
CA MET A 130 -1.52 -30.76 -32.81
C MET A 130 -1.92 -29.33 -32.41
N LEU A 131 -1.03 -28.60 -31.73
CA LEU A 131 -1.25 -27.18 -31.41
C LEU A 131 -1.32 -26.30 -32.67
N ASN A 132 -0.57 -26.64 -33.73
CA ASN A 132 -0.53 -25.89 -34.99
C ASN A 132 -1.61 -26.32 -36.00
N ASP A 133 -2.31 -27.41 -35.71
CA ASP A 133 -3.27 -28.07 -36.59
C ASP A 133 -4.67 -27.47 -36.42
N ASP A 134 -5.18 -26.80 -37.47
CA ASP A 134 -6.48 -26.13 -37.42
C ASP A 134 -7.68 -27.11 -37.48
N GLU A 135 -7.44 -28.40 -37.76
CA GLU A 135 -8.48 -29.44 -37.63
C GLU A 135 -8.74 -29.82 -36.16
N ILE A 136 -7.81 -29.51 -35.25
CA ILE A 136 -7.97 -29.74 -33.82
C ILE A 136 -8.77 -28.61 -33.18
N ASP A 137 -9.83 -28.98 -32.47
CA ASP A 137 -10.70 -28.04 -31.78
C ASP A 137 -9.93 -27.05 -30.89
N LYS A 138 -10.36 -25.79 -30.90
CA LYS A 138 -9.75 -24.68 -30.14
C LYS A 138 -9.55 -25.01 -28.67
N TYR A 139 -10.56 -25.59 -28.01
CA TYR A 139 -10.48 -25.89 -26.58
C TYR A 139 -9.38 -26.93 -26.32
N ILE A 140 -9.24 -27.92 -27.20
CA ILE A 140 -8.15 -28.90 -27.14
C ILE A 140 -6.79 -28.24 -27.35
N ARG A 141 -6.63 -27.37 -28.36
CA ARG A 141 -5.38 -26.64 -28.59
C ARG A 141 -4.97 -25.81 -27.37
N LYS A 142 -5.94 -25.17 -26.70
CA LYS A 142 -5.70 -24.48 -25.42
C LYS A 142 -5.23 -25.42 -24.33
N LEU A 143 -5.87 -26.59 -24.18
CA LEU A 143 -5.41 -27.61 -23.22
C LEU A 143 -3.97 -28.07 -23.50
N ILE A 144 -3.60 -28.23 -24.77
CA ILE A 144 -2.21 -28.56 -25.15
C ILE A 144 -1.27 -27.44 -24.70
N PHE A 145 -1.59 -26.19 -25.06
CA PHE A 145 -0.79 -25.02 -24.69
C PHE A 145 -0.56 -24.91 -23.18
N ASP A 146 -1.62 -25.11 -22.39
CA ASP A 146 -1.57 -25.06 -20.92
C ASP A 146 -0.81 -26.25 -20.29
N SER A 147 -0.70 -27.36 -21.01
CA SER A 147 -0.06 -28.60 -20.52
C SER A 147 1.43 -28.67 -20.80
N LEU A 148 1.90 -28.02 -21.86
CA LEU A 148 3.30 -28.09 -22.29
C LEU A 148 4.20 -27.17 -21.42
N PRO A 149 5.35 -27.69 -20.93
CA PRO A 149 6.26 -26.92 -20.11
C PRO A 149 7.04 -25.89 -20.95
N LYS A 150 7.63 -24.88 -20.29
CA LYS A 150 8.36 -23.79 -20.97
C LYS A 150 9.60 -24.27 -21.74
N GLU A 151 10.20 -25.38 -21.32
CA GLU A 151 11.34 -26.00 -22.00
C GLU A 151 10.95 -26.52 -23.39
N VAL A 152 9.67 -26.89 -23.56
CA VAL A 152 9.09 -27.38 -24.81
C VAL A 152 8.49 -26.23 -25.60
N LEU A 153 7.62 -25.43 -24.98
CA LEU A 153 7.11 -24.17 -25.55
C LEU A 153 8.16 -23.06 -25.41
N SER A 154 9.32 -23.30 -26.02
CA SER A 154 10.43 -22.37 -26.05
C SER A 154 10.03 -21.06 -26.75
N LYS A 155 10.79 -20.00 -26.45
CA LYS A 155 10.62 -18.70 -27.09
C LYS A 155 10.62 -18.78 -28.63
N ASP A 156 11.48 -19.62 -29.21
CA ASP A 156 11.57 -19.78 -30.67
C ASP A 156 10.32 -20.43 -31.26
N ILE A 157 9.77 -21.44 -30.59
CA ILE A 157 8.52 -22.10 -31.01
C ILE A 157 7.34 -21.13 -30.93
N LEU A 158 7.25 -20.36 -29.85
CA LEU A 158 6.20 -19.36 -29.67
C LEU A 158 6.28 -18.24 -30.72
N ASN A 159 7.49 -17.75 -31.00
CA ASN A 159 7.71 -16.73 -32.03
C ASN A 159 7.44 -17.27 -33.44
N LYS A 160 7.79 -18.52 -33.71
CA LYS A 160 7.46 -19.20 -34.97
C LYS A 160 5.94 -19.32 -35.14
N TYR A 161 5.22 -19.71 -34.09
CA TYR A 161 3.75 -19.75 -34.11
C TYR A 161 3.16 -18.38 -34.48
N ILE A 162 3.61 -17.31 -33.81
CA ILE A 162 3.17 -15.93 -34.12
C ILE A 162 3.46 -15.57 -35.57
N PHE A 163 4.65 -15.93 -36.08
CA PHE A 163 5.04 -15.65 -37.47
C PHE A 163 4.14 -16.38 -38.49
N GLU A 164 3.77 -17.63 -38.21
CA GLU A 164 2.99 -18.47 -39.12
C GLU A 164 1.49 -18.15 -39.09
N LYS A 165 0.91 -17.88 -37.90
CA LYS A 165 -0.53 -17.66 -37.71
C LYS A 165 -0.93 -16.18 -37.69
N GLY A 166 0.00 -15.29 -37.35
CA GLY A 166 -0.20 -13.84 -37.29
C GLY A 166 -0.85 -13.33 -36.01
N GLU A 167 -0.93 -12.00 -35.89
CA GLU A 167 -1.42 -11.31 -34.68
C GLU A 167 -2.95 -11.40 -34.50
N ASN A 168 -3.69 -11.77 -35.55
CA ASN A 168 -5.14 -11.97 -35.49
C ASN A 168 -5.52 -13.37 -34.97
N ASP A 169 -4.54 -14.24 -34.74
CA ASP A 169 -4.78 -15.59 -34.20
C ASP A 169 -5.32 -15.53 -32.77
N GLU A 170 -6.25 -16.41 -32.46
CA GLU A 170 -6.92 -16.45 -31.16
C GLU A 170 -5.98 -16.80 -29.99
N PHE A 171 -4.84 -17.44 -30.25
CA PHE A 171 -3.82 -17.73 -29.24
C PHE A 171 -2.80 -16.61 -29.09
N TYR A 172 -2.81 -15.58 -29.93
CA TYR A 172 -1.79 -14.53 -29.92
C TYR A 172 -1.62 -13.89 -28.53
N GLU A 173 -2.73 -13.54 -27.89
CA GLU A 173 -2.75 -12.96 -26.55
C GLU A 173 -2.24 -13.91 -25.46
N LEU A 174 -2.57 -15.20 -25.57
CA LEU A 174 -2.07 -16.23 -24.65
C LEU A 174 -0.56 -16.41 -24.80
N ILE A 175 -0.07 -16.39 -26.04
CA ILE A 175 1.36 -16.49 -26.35
C ILE A 175 2.11 -15.27 -25.82
N LEU A 176 1.60 -14.06 -26.03
CA LEU A 176 2.21 -12.84 -25.48
C LEU A 176 2.33 -12.93 -23.95
N MET A 177 1.28 -13.37 -23.26
CA MET A 177 1.33 -13.56 -21.81
C MET A 177 2.40 -14.58 -21.41
N LYS A 178 2.48 -15.72 -22.10
CA LYS A 178 3.49 -16.75 -21.82
C LYS A 178 4.92 -16.23 -22.06
N LEU A 179 5.15 -15.50 -23.15
CA LEU A 179 6.42 -14.84 -23.43
C LEU A 179 6.85 -13.88 -22.31
N ILE A 180 5.90 -13.11 -21.76
CA ILE A 180 6.19 -12.20 -20.65
C ILE A 180 6.45 -12.95 -19.35
N TYR A 181 5.62 -13.93 -19.00
CA TYR A 181 5.72 -14.64 -17.73
C TYR A 181 6.96 -15.53 -17.65
N ASP A 182 7.15 -16.39 -18.65
CA ASP A 182 8.16 -17.45 -18.65
C ASP A 182 9.53 -16.95 -19.11
N PHE A 183 9.57 -15.95 -20.01
CA PHE A 183 10.79 -15.50 -20.67
C PHE A 183 11.15 -14.02 -20.43
N LYS A 184 10.32 -13.28 -19.68
CA LYS A 184 10.52 -11.84 -19.40
C LYS A 184 10.71 -11.02 -20.68
N ASP A 185 9.98 -11.38 -21.72
CA ASP A 185 10.11 -10.75 -23.04
C ASP A 185 9.56 -9.32 -23.04
N SER A 186 10.45 -8.34 -23.22
CA SER A 186 10.10 -6.92 -23.27
C SER A 186 9.36 -6.52 -24.55
N GLU A 187 9.61 -7.18 -25.67
CA GLU A 187 8.90 -6.91 -26.93
C GLU A 187 7.45 -7.39 -26.81
N ALA A 188 7.24 -8.60 -26.28
CA ALA A 188 5.92 -9.12 -26.00
C ALA A 188 5.15 -8.25 -25.00
N PHE A 189 5.84 -7.73 -23.96
CA PHE A 189 5.25 -6.77 -23.02
C PHE A 189 4.76 -5.51 -23.72
N ASN A 190 5.59 -4.90 -24.58
CA ASN A 190 5.21 -3.70 -25.33
C ASN A 190 4.05 -3.97 -26.31
N LYS A 191 4.03 -5.13 -26.97
CA LYS A 191 2.91 -5.55 -27.82
C LYS A 191 1.62 -5.69 -27.02
N ALA A 192 1.67 -6.35 -25.86
CA ALA A 192 0.51 -6.49 -24.97
C ALA A 192 0.00 -5.13 -24.49
N LEU A 193 0.90 -4.22 -24.10
CA LEU A 193 0.56 -2.85 -23.73
C LEU A 193 -0.14 -2.12 -24.87
N ASN A 194 0.38 -2.21 -26.10
CA ASN A 194 -0.22 -1.58 -27.27
C ASN A 194 -1.62 -2.12 -27.57
N ILE A 195 -1.87 -3.42 -27.40
CA ILE A 195 -3.21 -4.01 -27.54
C ILE A 195 -4.18 -3.37 -26.55
N LEU A 196 -3.82 -3.28 -25.27
CA LEU A 196 -4.66 -2.67 -24.24
C LEU A 196 -4.96 -1.20 -24.54
N VAL A 197 -3.94 -0.43 -24.92
CA VAL A 197 -4.11 0.98 -25.31
C VAL A 197 -5.01 1.11 -26.54
N ASN A 198 -4.78 0.30 -27.58
CA ASN A 198 -5.55 0.34 -28.81
C ASN A 198 -7.03 0.03 -28.57
N ARG A 199 -7.32 -1.03 -27.79
CA ARG A 199 -8.68 -1.38 -27.35
C ARG A 199 -9.36 -0.20 -26.66
N GLY A 200 -8.76 0.29 -25.57
CA GLY A 200 -9.35 1.39 -24.81
C GLY A 200 -9.57 2.65 -25.65
N MET A 201 -8.67 2.98 -26.58
CA MET A 201 -8.78 4.19 -27.40
C MET A 201 -9.80 4.08 -28.54
N ASN A 202 -9.90 2.89 -29.17
CA ASN A 202 -10.54 2.74 -30.47
C ASN A 202 -11.81 1.89 -30.48
N THR A 203 -12.06 1.06 -29.46
CA THR A 203 -13.32 0.28 -29.38
C THR A 203 -14.52 1.24 -29.32
N VAL A 204 -15.46 1.03 -30.24
CA VAL A 204 -16.75 1.75 -30.29
C VAL A 204 -17.79 0.89 -29.56
N LEU A 205 -18.33 1.43 -28.48
CA LEU A 205 -19.36 0.74 -27.70
C LEU A 205 -20.76 1.08 -28.23
N PRO A 206 -21.74 0.17 -28.12
CA PRO A 206 -23.11 0.42 -28.55
C PRO A 206 -23.76 1.62 -27.85
N ASP A 207 -24.67 2.30 -28.54
CA ASP A 207 -25.50 3.34 -27.94
C ASP A 207 -26.32 2.72 -26.79
N LYS A 208 -26.25 3.35 -25.61
CA LYS A 208 -26.83 2.90 -24.32
C LYS A 208 -26.05 1.81 -23.56
N GLN A 209 -24.81 1.49 -23.95
CA GLN A 209 -23.96 0.68 -23.08
C GLN A 209 -23.70 1.44 -21.77
N GLU A 210 -24.01 0.84 -20.64
CA GLU A 210 -23.82 1.44 -19.30
C GLU A 210 -22.65 0.84 -18.52
N TYR A 211 -22.20 -0.38 -18.88
CA TYR A 211 -21.17 -1.14 -18.16
C TYR A 211 -20.16 -1.76 -19.12
N LEU A 212 -18.96 -2.11 -18.66
CA LEU A 212 -17.95 -2.79 -19.47
C LEU A 212 -18.19 -4.30 -19.63
N MET A 213 -19.06 -4.88 -18.79
CA MET A 213 -19.32 -6.33 -18.79
C MET A 213 -19.79 -6.82 -20.16
N ASN A 214 -19.25 -7.95 -20.62
CA ASN A 214 -19.52 -8.56 -21.92
C ASN A 214 -19.12 -7.69 -23.13
N THR A 215 -18.22 -6.72 -22.96
CA THR A 215 -17.64 -5.93 -24.05
C THR A 215 -16.18 -6.32 -24.28
N GLU A 216 -15.57 -5.88 -25.40
CA GLU A 216 -14.12 -6.03 -25.62
C GLU A 216 -13.28 -5.33 -24.53
N LEU A 217 -13.87 -4.36 -23.85
CA LEU A 217 -13.28 -3.62 -22.73
C LEU A 217 -13.61 -4.24 -21.36
N ASP A 218 -14.21 -5.43 -21.31
CA ASP A 218 -14.48 -6.11 -20.04
C ASP A 218 -13.15 -6.48 -19.36
N THR A 219 -12.85 -5.86 -18.23
CA THR A 219 -11.61 -6.11 -17.47
C THR A 219 -11.56 -7.51 -16.85
N ASN A 220 -12.67 -8.27 -16.88
CA ASN A 220 -12.68 -9.70 -16.54
C ASN A 220 -12.12 -10.60 -17.64
N ASN A 221 -11.87 -10.07 -18.85
CA ASN A 221 -11.21 -10.78 -19.93
C ASN A 221 -9.87 -11.39 -19.44
N GLU A 222 -9.62 -12.65 -19.82
CA GLU A 222 -8.46 -13.43 -19.36
C GLU A 222 -7.13 -12.72 -19.65
N PHE A 223 -6.98 -12.11 -20.83
CA PHE A 223 -5.77 -11.39 -21.21
C PHE A 223 -5.51 -10.19 -20.30
N ILE A 224 -6.53 -9.37 -20.03
CA ILE A 224 -6.42 -8.16 -19.20
C ILE A 224 -6.11 -8.54 -17.75
N ARG A 225 -6.83 -9.54 -17.22
CA ARG A 225 -6.60 -10.07 -15.87
C ARG A 225 -5.21 -10.65 -15.72
N ASN A 226 -4.67 -11.28 -16.76
CA ASN A 226 -3.31 -11.81 -16.74
C ASN A 226 -2.28 -10.69 -16.90
N PHE A 227 -2.55 -9.67 -17.71
CA PHE A 227 -1.64 -8.53 -17.84
C PHE A 227 -1.50 -7.74 -16.54
N THR A 228 -2.62 -7.44 -15.87
CA THR A 228 -2.63 -6.64 -14.62
C THR A 228 -1.92 -7.30 -13.44
N LYS A 229 -1.67 -8.61 -13.51
CA LYS A 229 -0.84 -9.36 -12.54
C LYS A 229 0.67 -9.22 -12.79
N ILE A 230 1.06 -8.71 -13.96
CA ILE A 230 2.47 -8.43 -14.26
C ILE A 230 2.89 -7.25 -13.40
N ASP A 231 4.04 -7.39 -12.76
CA ASP A 231 4.68 -6.31 -12.05
C ASP A 231 5.34 -5.34 -13.04
N TYR A 232 4.60 -4.30 -13.46
CA TYR A 232 5.09 -3.28 -14.38
C TYR A 232 5.27 -1.90 -13.72
N LEU A 233 6.00 -1.02 -14.40
CA LEU A 233 6.34 0.31 -13.88
C LEU A 233 5.09 1.21 -13.76
N ILE A 234 5.00 1.97 -12.65
CA ILE A 234 3.91 2.91 -12.37
C ILE A 234 3.69 3.96 -13.46
N GLU A 235 4.71 4.23 -14.29
CA GLU A 235 4.61 5.15 -15.43
C GLU A 235 3.59 4.69 -16.49
N TYR A 236 3.38 3.37 -16.64
CA TYR A 236 2.34 2.85 -17.52
C TYR A 236 0.95 3.13 -16.96
N ASP A 237 0.77 3.06 -15.64
CA ASP A 237 -0.50 3.46 -15.00
C ASP A 237 -0.78 4.95 -15.20
N LYS A 238 0.23 5.81 -15.04
CA LYS A 238 0.11 7.24 -15.35
C LYS A 238 -0.26 7.47 -16.82
N SER A 239 0.30 6.67 -17.74
CA SER A 239 -0.07 6.72 -19.17
C SER A 239 -1.53 6.31 -19.42
N PHE A 240 -2.00 5.25 -18.77
CA PHE A 240 -3.41 4.85 -18.83
C PHE A 240 -4.34 5.94 -18.30
N LEU A 241 -4.00 6.58 -17.18
CA LEU A 241 -4.80 7.70 -16.63
C LEU A 241 -4.80 8.92 -17.56
N LYS A 242 -3.69 9.23 -18.24
CA LYS A 242 -3.66 10.28 -19.28
C LYS A 242 -4.61 9.97 -20.44
N ASN A 243 -4.68 8.70 -20.87
CA ASN A 243 -5.64 8.27 -21.88
C ASN A 243 -7.08 8.37 -21.36
N ALA A 244 -7.33 8.00 -20.11
CA ALA A 244 -8.64 8.15 -19.48
C ALA A 244 -9.10 9.63 -19.49
N ILE A 245 -8.24 10.56 -19.09
CA ILE A 245 -8.50 12.01 -19.17
C ILE A 245 -8.90 12.42 -20.59
N LYS A 246 -8.12 12.01 -21.61
CA LYS A 246 -8.39 12.33 -23.01
C LYS A 246 -9.76 11.81 -23.46
N LEU A 247 -10.13 10.61 -23.05
CA LEU A 247 -11.41 9.99 -23.40
C LEU A 247 -12.60 10.64 -22.67
N ARG A 248 -12.44 11.04 -21.41
CA ARG A 248 -13.45 11.82 -20.67
C ARG A 248 -13.73 13.15 -21.35
N LYS A 249 -12.69 13.86 -21.84
CA LYS A 249 -12.84 15.09 -22.66
C LYS A 249 -13.67 14.85 -23.93
N GLN A 250 -13.55 13.67 -24.51
CA GLN A 250 -14.30 13.23 -25.69
C GLN A 250 -15.69 12.63 -25.35
N LYS A 251 -16.11 12.67 -24.08
CA LYS A 251 -17.35 12.04 -23.58
C LYS A 251 -17.40 10.51 -23.78
N LYS A 252 -16.25 9.86 -23.98
CA LYS A 252 -16.11 8.40 -24.04
C LYS A 252 -15.88 7.84 -22.63
N PHE A 253 -16.91 7.92 -21.79
CA PHE A 253 -16.81 7.63 -20.35
C PHE A 253 -16.45 6.17 -20.04
N LEU A 254 -17.03 5.20 -20.75
CA LEU A 254 -16.74 3.78 -20.54
C LEU A 254 -15.31 3.41 -20.93
N ASN A 255 -14.84 3.88 -22.09
CA ASN A 255 -13.44 3.72 -22.50
C ASN A 255 -12.45 4.33 -21.49
N ALA A 256 -12.82 5.44 -20.85
CA ALA A 256 -12.01 6.01 -19.78
C ALA A 256 -12.04 5.11 -18.53
N SER A 257 -13.22 4.63 -18.12
CA SER A 257 -13.37 3.70 -16.99
C SER A 257 -12.55 2.42 -17.18
N TYR A 258 -12.42 1.93 -18.42
CA TYR A 258 -11.56 0.78 -18.75
C TYR A 258 -10.11 0.98 -18.30
N PHE A 259 -9.51 2.12 -18.64
CA PHE A 259 -8.14 2.43 -18.22
C PHE A 259 -8.03 2.65 -16.71
N GLU A 260 -9.03 3.32 -16.12
CA GLU A 260 -9.10 3.52 -14.66
C GLU A 260 -9.19 2.18 -13.90
N GLU A 261 -9.97 1.21 -14.40
CA GLU A 261 -10.09 -0.13 -13.83
C GLU A 261 -8.78 -0.93 -13.93
N ILE A 262 -8.08 -0.89 -15.07
CA ILE A 262 -6.77 -1.54 -15.23
C ILE A 262 -5.79 -1.04 -14.15
N VAL A 263 -5.72 0.29 -13.98
CA VAL A 263 -4.86 0.92 -12.97
C VAL A 263 -5.28 0.51 -11.56
N ASN A 264 -6.59 0.50 -11.26
CA ASN A 264 -7.08 0.08 -9.95
C ASN A 264 -6.72 -1.37 -9.62
N ILE A 265 -6.84 -2.29 -10.59
CA ILE A 265 -6.49 -3.71 -10.40
C ILE A 265 -5.00 -3.85 -10.12
N HIS A 266 -4.15 -3.19 -10.92
CA HIS A 266 -2.69 -3.24 -10.74
C HIS A 266 -2.26 -2.66 -9.39
N LEU A 267 -2.76 -1.48 -9.02
CA LEU A 267 -2.49 -0.86 -7.72
C LEU A 267 -2.90 -1.78 -6.56
N ASN A 268 -4.05 -2.46 -6.66
CA ASN A 268 -4.48 -3.40 -5.63
C ASN A 268 -3.53 -4.60 -5.47
N ILE A 269 -2.94 -5.07 -6.57
CA ILE A 269 -1.95 -6.17 -6.56
C ILE A 269 -0.63 -5.69 -5.93
N LEU A 270 -0.21 -4.47 -6.24
CA LEU A 270 1.02 -3.87 -5.72
C LEU A 270 1.00 -3.67 -4.19
N VAL A 271 -0.16 -3.73 -3.54
CA VAL A 271 -0.28 -3.78 -2.07
C VAL A 271 0.65 -4.85 -1.47
N ASN A 272 0.76 -6.00 -2.14
CA ASN A 272 1.57 -7.13 -1.68
C ASN A 272 3.07 -6.83 -1.62
N LYS A 273 3.55 -5.79 -2.34
CA LYS A 273 4.95 -5.35 -2.29
C LYS A 273 5.34 -4.65 -1.01
N LYS A 274 4.37 -4.34 -0.15
CA LYS A 274 4.60 -3.67 1.13
C LYS A 274 5.21 -2.27 1.05
N SER A 275 4.91 -1.53 -0.01
CA SER A 275 5.37 -0.15 -0.23
C SER A 275 4.20 0.80 -0.45
N PHE A 276 4.27 2.01 0.10
CA PHE A 276 3.33 3.10 -0.19
C PHE A 276 3.65 3.85 -1.49
N GLU A 277 4.84 3.62 -2.07
CA GLU A 277 5.34 4.36 -3.23
C GLU A 277 4.38 4.38 -4.43
N PRO A 278 3.73 3.26 -4.85
CA PRO A 278 2.79 3.30 -5.98
C PRO A 278 1.61 4.25 -5.76
N ILE A 279 1.04 4.26 -4.55
CA ILE A 279 -0.06 5.14 -4.19
C ILE A 279 0.40 6.60 -4.10
N ILE A 280 1.58 6.87 -3.55
CA ILE A 280 2.13 8.23 -3.47
C ILE A 280 2.33 8.81 -4.88
N GLU A 281 2.87 8.02 -5.80
CA GLU A 281 3.11 8.45 -7.18
C GLU A 281 1.81 8.74 -7.94
N ILE A 282 0.76 7.94 -7.73
CA ILE A 282 -0.55 8.21 -8.33
C ILE A 282 -1.24 9.41 -7.66
N GLU A 283 -1.12 9.58 -6.34
CA GLU A 283 -1.66 10.75 -5.65
C GLU A 283 -1.02 12.05 -6.13
N LYS A 284 0.30 12.04 -6.35
CA LYS A 284 1.03 13.16 -6.96
C LYS A 284 0.53 13.45 -8.38
N PHE A 285 0.38 12.40 -9.20
CA PHE A 285 -0.18 12.54 -10.54
C PHE A 285 -1.59 13.18 -10.51
N LEU A 286 -2.46 12.76 -9.59
CA LEU A 286 -3.80 13.34 -9.45
C LEU A 286 -3.75 14.82 -9.04
N GLN A 287 -2.87 15.18 -8.10
CA GLN A 287 -2.68 16.58 -7.67
C GLN A 287 -2.21 17.48 -8.82
N GLU A 288 -1.26 17.00 -9.63
CA GLU A 288 -0.74 17.71 -10.81
C GLU A 288 -1.82 17.91 -11.89
N ASN A 289 -2.85 17.06 -11.94
CA ASN A 289 -3.92 17.08 -12.93
C ASN A 289 -5.30 17.50 -12.34
N ASN A 290 -5.33 18.01 -11.11
CA ASN A 290 -6.55 18.31 -10.34
C ASN A 290 -7.42 19.41 -10.98
N SER A 291 -6.84 20.26 -11.82
CA SER A 291 -7.56 21.32 -12.54
C SER A 291 -8.61 20.77 -13.52
N GLU A 292 -8.53 19.49 -13.91
CA GLU A 292 -9.29 18.99 -15.05
C GLU A 292 -10.65 18.37 -14.71
N LYS A 293 -11.02 18.12 -13.44
CA LYS A 293 -12.29 17.45 -13.00
C LYS A 293 -12.65 16.12 -13.71
N TYR A 294 -11.81 15.61 -14.61
CA TYR A 294 -12.12 14.43 -15.44
C TYR A 294 -11.86 13.10 -14.73
N LEU A 295 -11.13 13.11 -13.60
CA LEU A 295 -10.79 11.91 -12.84
C LEU A 295 -11.58 11.76 -11.53
N ASN A 296 -12.62 12.56 -11.29
CA ASN A 296 -13.41 12.47 -10.05
C ASN A 296 -13.93 11.04 -9.76
N HIS A 297 -14.26 10.27 -10.81
CA HIS A 297 -14.66 8.88 -10.68
C HIS A 297 -13.51 8.02 -10.13
N PHE A 298 -12.33 8.08 -10.76
CA PHE A 298 -11.14 7.38 -10.32
C PHE A 298 -10.70 7.80 -8.91
N GLU A 299 -10.78 9.09 -8.56
CA GLU A 299 -10.43 9.59 -7.23
C GLU A 299 -11.26 8.94 -6.11
N GLY A 300 -12.54 8.64 -6.38
CA GLY A 300 -13.42 7.92 -5.47
C GLY A 300 -12.92 6.51 -5.17
N GLU A 301 -12.58 5.74 -6.20
CA GLU A 301 -12.02 4.38 -6.06
C GLU A 301 -10.60 4.40 -5.48
N PHE A 302 -9.79 5.38 -5.89
CA PHE A 302 -8.44 5.57 -5.39
C PHE A 302 -8.41 5.84 -3.88
N LYS A 303 -9.42 6.56 -3.34
CA LYS A 303 -9.58 6.75 -1.90
C LYS A 303 -9.78 5.42 -1.16
N LYS A 304 -10.57 4.50 -1.72
CA LYS A 304 -10.75 3.14 -1.16
C LYS A 304 -9.45 2.33 -1.22
N LEU A 305 -8.69 2.44 -2.32
CA LEU A 305 -7.36 1.82 -2.43
C LEU A 305 -6.40 2.35 -1.36
N LYS A 306 -6.39 3.66 -1.10
CA LYS A 306 -5.59 4.24 0.00
C LYS A 306 -5.93 3.59 1.34
N GLU A 307 -7.20 3.34 1.64
CA GLU A 307 -7.61 2.63 2.87
C GLU A 307 -7.08 1.18 2.90
N ILE A 308 -7.12 0.46 1.77
CA ILE A 308 -6.55 -0.90 1.66
C ILE A 308 -5.04 -0.88 1.92
N TYR A 309 -4.30 0.06 1.32
CA TYR A 309 -2.87 0.24 1.57
C TYR A 309 -2.58 0.59 3.04
N LEU A 310 -3.37 1.48 3.64
CA LEU A 310 -3.23 1.82 5.05
C LEU A 310 -3.47 0.60 5.95
N ASN A 311 -4.54 -0.17 5.71
CA ASN A 311 -4.88 -1.34 6.52
C ASN A 311 -3.88 -2.49 6.38
N SER A 312 -3.31 -2.67 5.19
CA SER A 312 -2.33 -3.72 4.90
C SER A 312 -0.92 -3.36 5.37
N LEU A 313 -0.50 -2.10 5.23
CA LEU A 313 0.87 -1.65 5.49
C LEU A 313 1.07 -0.96 6.84
N ARG A 314 0.03 -0.31 7.39
CA ARG A 314 0.11 0.33 8.71
C ARG A 314 -0.27 -0.58 9.86
N LYS A 315 -0.55 -1.87 9.66
CA LYS A 315 -0.60 -2.78 10.81
C LYS A 315 0.82 -2.88 11.38
N PRO A 316 1.12 -2.17 12.47
CA PRO A 316 2.43 -2.23 13.09
C PRO A 316 2.56 -3.65 13.60
N LYS A 317 3.65 -4.34 13.27
CA LYS A 317 3.85 -5.70 13.80
C LYS A 317 3.88 -5.69 15.34
N HIS A 318 4.32 -4.56 15.91
CA HIS A 318 4.32 -4.32 17.35
C HIS A 318 3.94 -2.88 17.71
N ILE A 319 3.22 -2.73 18.81
CA ILE A 319 2.84 -1.44 19.43
C ILE A 319 4.04 -0.50 19.63
N MET A 320 5.25 -1.06 19.80
CA MET A 320 6.48 -0.30 19.99
C MET A 320 6.87 0.55 18.77
N GLU A 321 6.56 0.10 17.55
CA GLU A 321 6.84 0.86 16.31
C GLU A 321 5.91 2.06 16.18
N VAL A 322 4.64 1.92 16.59
CA VAL A 322 3.69 3.04 16.68
C VAL A 322 4.17 4.08 17.66
N ILE A 323 4.62 3.64 18.84
CA ILE A 323 5.13 4.53 19.88
C ILE A 323 6.36 5.30 19.37
N LYS A 324 7.25 4.66 18.61
CA LYS A 324 8.43 5.32 18.01
C LYS A 324 8.05 6.32 16.92
N ALA A 325 7.15 5.98 16.01
CA ALA A 325 6.70 6.88 14.95
C ALA A 325 5.94 8.10 15.51
N TYR A 326 5.09 7.87 16.52
CA TYR A 326 4.41 8.93 17.27
C TYR A 326 5.41 9.85 17.97
N LYS A 327 6.40 9.28 18.67
CA LYS A 327 7.47 10.06 19.32
C LYS A 327 8.28 10.88 18.31
N LYS A 328 8.68 10.30 17.17
CA LYS A 328 9.42 11.01 16.11
C LYS A 328 8.60 12.16 15.49
N SER A 329 7.30 11.95 15.29
CA SER A 329 6.38 13.00 14.83
C SER A 329 6.21 14.11 15.86
N LYS A 330 6.20 13.77 17.15
CA LYS A 330 6.17 14.73 18.27
C LYS A 330 7.50 15.47 18.44
N GLU A 331 8.64 14.82 18.25
CA GLU A 331 9.96 15.43 18.35
C GLU A 331 10.17 16.56 17.34
N ASN A 332 9.58 16.47 16.14
CA ASN A 332 9.58 17.52 15.11
C ASN A 332 8.65 18.71 15.41
N GLU A 333 7.81 18.63 16.46
CA GLU A 333 6.88 19.69 16.87
C GLU A 333 7.51 20.66 17.89
N TYR A 334 8.65 20.31 18.49
CA TYR A 334 9.25 21.06 19.59
C TYR A 334 10.53 21.81 19.19
N ILE A 335 10.66 23.06 19.62
CA ILE A 335 11.88 23.85 19.45
C ILE A 335 13.00 23.32 20.38
N THR A 336 14.23 23.31 19.87
CA THR A 336 15.40 22.94 20.68
C THR A 336 15.94 24.18 21.38
N VAL A 337 16.02 24.15 22.71
CA VAL A 337 16.65 25.20 23.52
C VAL A 337 18.14 24.88 23.67
N ASN A 338 19.00 25.76 23.16
CA ASN A 338 20.43 25.50 23.04
C ASN A 338 21.27 26.22 24.12
N SER A 339 20.68 27.13 24.88
CA SER A 339 21.35 27.88 25.95
C SER A 339 20.34 28.53 26.90
N SER A 340 20.81 28.98 28.07
CA SER A 340 20.02 29.78 29.02
C SER A 340 19.59 31.14 28.42
N LEU A 341 20.42 31.73 27.55
CA LEU A 341 20.07 32.94 26.81
C LEU A 341 18.90 32.70 25.85
N HIS A 342 18.91 31.58 25.11
CA HIS A 342 17.82 31.23 24.22
C HIS A 342 16.52 30.97 25.01
N LEU A 343 16.60 30.34 26.19
CA LEU A 343 15.45 30.19 27.10
C LEU A 343 14.90 31.56 27.53
N LEU A 344 15.77 32.49 27.92
CA LEU A 344 15.39 33.84 28.29
C LEU A 344 14.68 34.57 27.15
N GLU A 345 15.19 34.47 25.92
CA GLU A 345 14.57 35.10 24.75
C GLU A 345 13.16 34.57 24.50
N ILE A 346 12.96 33.25 24.59
CA ILE A 346 11.64 32.63 24.46
C ILE A 346 10.71 33.10 25.59
N VAL A 347 11.18 33.15 26.84
CA VAL A 347 10.40 33.61 27.99
C VAL A 347 10.01 35.09 27.84
N LYS A 348 10.94 35.94 27.43
CA LYS A 348 10.69 37.37 27.17
C LYS A 348 9.66 37.54 26.06
N ASP A 349 9.81 36.81 24.95
CA ASP A 349 8.87 36.85 23.84
C ASP A 349 7.46 36.39 24.25
N SER A 350 7.37 35.29 25.02
CA SER A 350 6.12 34.82 25.62
C SER A 350 5.45 35.91 26.48
N ILE A 351 6.21 36.59 27.33
CA ILE A 351 5.68 37.63 28.21
C ILE A 351 5.26 38.88 27.43
N SER A 352 6.13 39.35 26.54
CA SER A 352 5.93 40.59 25.78
C SER A 352 4.85 40.49 24.72
N ASN A 353 4.59 39.30 24.19
CA ASN A 353 3.59 39.08 23.14
C ASN A 353 2.35 38.38 23.68
N GLU A 354 2.42 37.09 24.02
CA GLU A 354 1.24 36.31 24.39
C GLU A 354 0.60 36.78 25.71
N ILE A 355 1.39 36.88 26.78
CA ILE A 355 0.87 37.26 28.11
C ILE A 355 0.44 38.72 28.12
N ARG A 356 1.22 39.61 27.50
CA ARG A 356 0.83 41.00 27.33
C ARG A 356 -0.48 41.10 26.57
N ASN A 357 -0.67 40.38 25.46
CA ASN A 357 -1.92 40.43 24.69
C ASN A 357 -3.12 39.90 25.52
N TRP A 358 -2.94 38.81 26.26
CA TRP A 358 -3.96 38.28 27.19
C TRP A 358 -4.36 39.30 28.26
N ILE A 359 -3.40 40.07 28.79
CA ILE A 359 -3.68 41.07 29.82
C ILE A 359 -4.22 42.37 29.22
N GLU A 360 -3.52 42.93 28.24
CA GLU A 360 -3.73 44.27 27.65
C GLU A 360 -4.85 44.33 26.60
N VAL A 361 -5.13 43.23 25.89
CA VAL A 361 -6.15 43.20 24.84
C VAL A 361 -7.37 42.43 25.28
N GLU A 362 -7.17 41.24 25.85
CA GLU A 362 -8.28 40.41 26.33
C GLU A 362 -8.80 40.83 27.71
N GLY A 363 -8.05 41.69 28.44
CA GLY A 363 -8.51 42.33 29.67
C GLY A 363 -8.49 41.41 30.90
N ALA A 364 -7.63 40.38 30.92
CA ALA A 364 -7.60 39.35 31.96
C ALA A 364 -7.53 39.89 33.41
N TYR A 365 -6.91 41.05 33.61
CA TYR A 365 -6.76 41.68 34.92
C TYR A 365 -7.48 43.02 35.06
N LYS A 366 -8.47 43.33 34.21
CA LYS A 366 -9.19 44.62 34.26
C LYS A 366 -9.80 44.94 35.63
N HIS A 367 -10.33 43.94 36.32
CA HIS A 367 -10.94 44.06 37.65
C HIS A 367 -9.93 44.07 38.80
N ILE A 368 -8.63 43.89 38.52
CA ILE A 368 -7.61 43.82 39.58
C ILE A 368 -7.42 45.15 40.30
N SER A 369 -7.77 46.26 39.63
CA SER A 369 -7.76 47.58 40.24
C SER A 369 -8.79 47.74 41.36
N GLU A 370 -9.91 46.99 41.31
CA GLU A 370 -10.93 46.95 42.36
C GLU A 370 -10.47 46.07 43.54
N LEU A 371 -9.80 44.95 43.23
CA LEU A 371 -9.16 44.08 44.23
C LEU A 371 -8.01 44.80 44.96
N ALA A 372 -7.24 45.62 44.25
CA ALA A 372 -6.14 46.41 44.83
C ALA A 372 -6.61 47.61 45.67
N LYS A 373 -7.90 47.96 45.65
CA LYS A 373 -8.49 49.12 46.36
C LYS A 373 -9.29 48.77 47.62
N LYS A 374 -9.68 47.51 47.83
CA LYS A 374 -10.55 47.10 48.95
C LYS A 374 -9.78 46.42 50.08
N ASP A 375 -10.21 46.75 51.30
CA ASP A 375 -9.83 46.20 52.62
C ASP A 375 -10.27 44.72 52.82
N THR A 376 -10.21 43.94 51.75
CA THR A 376 -10.42 42.50 51.75
C THR A 376 -9.05 41.85 51.54
N ASN A 377 -8.66 40.91 52.40
CA ASN A 377 -7.40 40.16 52.51
C ASN A 377 -6.77 39.53 51.23
N ILE A 378 -7.14 39.95 50.02
CA ILE A 378 -6.59 39.48 48.75
C ILE A 378 -5.48 40.43 48.32
N ASN A 379 -4.23 40.02 48.52
CA ASN A 379 -3.06 40.71 47.97
C ASN A 379 -3.05 40.54 46.44
N ALA A 380 -3.20 41.64 45.69
CA ALA A 380 -3.23 41.61 44.22
C ALA A 380 -1.94 41.03 43.60
N GLU A 381 -0.79 41.19 44.26
CA GLU A 381 0.49 40.58 43.85
C GLU A 381 0.40 39.05 43.94
N ASP A 382 -0.09 38.52 45.07
CA ASP A 382 -0.30 37.07 45.27
C ASP A 382 -1.35 36.50 44.29
N PHE A 383 -2.41 37.26 43.98
CA PHE A 383 -3.39 36.85 42.96
C PHE A 383 -2.77 36.73 41.55
N ILE A 384 -1.97 37.71 41.13
CA ILE A 384 -1.24 37.65 39.85
C ILE A 384 -0.30 36.45 39.88
N GLN A 385 0.51 36.30 40.93
CA GLN A 385 1.44 35.18 41.05
C GLN A 385 0.73 33.81 40.98
N LYS A 386 -0.46 33.68 41.58
CA LYS A 386 -1.25 32.44 41.49
C LYS A 386 -1.80 32.17 40.09
N SER A 387 -2.26 33.21 39.39
CA SER A 387 -3.00 33.06 38.14
C SER A 387 -2.12 33.07 36.89
N ILE A 388 -0.98 33.76 36.90
CA ILE A 388 -0.14 33.94 35.71
C ILE A 388 0.69 32.70 35.36
N LYS A 389 0.97 31.82 36.34
CA LYS A 389 1.80 30.63 36.15
C LYS A 389 1.30 29.77 34.99
N SER A 390 0.01 29.43 34.99
CA SER A 390 -0.57 28.56 33.98
C SER A 390 -0.55 29.20 32.59
N GLN A 391 -0.60 30.53 32.51
CA GLN A 391 -0.51 31.26 31.25
C GLN A 391 0.92 31.34 30.73
N ILE A 392 1.91 31.50 31.61
CA ILE A 392 3.32 31.38 31.26
C ILE A 392 3.58 29.97 30.70
N GLU A 393 3.14 28.93 31.42
CA GLU A 393 3.31 27.55 31.00
C GLU A 393 2.66 27.26 29.64
N LEU A 394 1.42 27.69 29.46
CA LEU A 394 0.69 27.55 28.19
C LEU A 394 1.39 28.30 27.04
N SER A 395 1.85 29.52 27.29
CA SER A 395 2.57 30.33 26.29
C SER A 395 3.87 29.64 25.85
N LEU A 396 4.65 29.11 26.79
CA LEU A 396 5.89 28.41 26.50
C LEU A 396 5.64 27.12 25.70
N VAL A 397 4.60 26.37 26.02
CA VAL A 397 4.20 25.17 25.24
C VAL A 397 3.75 25.56 23.82
N LYS A 398 2.97 26.64 23.67
CA LYS A 398 2.57 27.17 22.34
C LYS A 398 3.78 27.57 21.48
N LYS A 399 4.86 28.05 22.11
CA LYS A 399 6.13 28.37 21.45
C LYS A 399 6.95 27.13 21.07
N GLY A 400 6.46 25.93 21.38
CA GLY A 400 7.08 24.67 21.00
C GLY A 400 8.03 24.11 22.06
N LEU A 401 8.01 24.59 23.31
CA LEU A 401 8.78 23.96 24.37
C LEU A 401 8.10 22.66 24.83
N ARG A 402 8.90 21.63 25.11
CA ARG A 402 8.39 20.34 25.63
C ARG A 402 7.86 20.53 27.04
N HIS A 403 6.60 20.20 27.26
CA HIS A 403 5.97 20.28 28.58
C HIS A 403 6.68 19.43 29.64
N THR A 404 7.31 18.30 29.27
CA THR A 404 8.08 17.46 30.21
C THR A 404 9.37 18.09 30.70
N ASP A 405 9.90 19.04 29.92
CA ASP A 405 11.23 19.59 30.14
C ASP A 405 11.14 20.98 30.78
N ILE A 406 10.01 21.68 30.63
CA ILE A 406 9.71 22.93 31.35
C ILE A 406 9.39 22.61 32.82
N LYS A 407 10.11 23.26 33.73
CA LYS A 407 9.79 23.27 35.17
C LYS A 407 9.64 24.70 35.64
N ILE A 408 8.41 25.08 36.00
CA ILE A 408 8.12 26.36 36.64
C ILE A 408 7.88 26.12 38.13
N LYS A 409 8.83 26.51 38.96
CA LYS A 409 8.68 26.49 40.42
C LYS A 409 8.18 27.84 40.90
N ARG A 410 7.33 27.82 41.92
CA ARG A 410 6.85 29.02 42.63
C ARG A 410 7.48 29.06 44.00
N GLU A 411 7.78 30.26 44.50
CA GLU A 411 8.23 30.48 45.87
C GLU A 411 9.41 29.56 46.26
N GLU A 412 10.40 29.41 45.36
CA GLU A 412 11.57 28.58 45.64
C GLU A 412 12.32 29.17 46.84
N GLN A 413 12.32 28.43 47.95
CA GLN A 413 12.94 28.86 49.20
C GLN A 413 14.45 28.67 49.10
N THR A 414 15.17 29.79 49.14
CA THR A 414 16.63 29.81 49.21
C THR A 414 17.10 29.42 50.62
N LEU A 415 18.39 29.07 50.77
CA LEU A 415 19.02 28.75 52.06
C LEU A 415 18.91 29.89 53.10
N ASP A 416 18.64 31.12 52.65
CA ASP A 416 18.50 32.33 53.47
C ASP A 416 17.02 32.69 53.80
N ASP A 417 16.08 31.74 53.69
CA ASP A 417 14.62 31.94 53.90
C ASP A 417 13.96 32.98 52.97
N LYS A 418 14.66 33.41 51.90
CA LYS A 418 14.10 34.32 50.89
C LYS A 418 13.45 33.52 49.75
N ARG A 419 12.34 34.04 49.24
CA ARG A 419 11.51 33.40 48.20
C ARG A 419 11.51 34.25 46.94
N ALA A 420 11.91 33.63 45.84
CA ALA A 420 11.71 34.12 44.49
C ALA A 420 10.28 33.81 44.02
N ASP A 421 9.69 34.70 43.21
CA ASP A 421 8.32 34.48 42.75
C ASP A 421 8.21 33.25 41.84
N PHE A 422 9.06 33.20 40.79
CA PHE A 422 9.16 32.02 39.92
C PHE A 422 10.58 31.75 39.47
N THR A 423 10.87 30.48 39.24
CA THR A 423 12.03 30.03 38.47
C THR A 423 11.56 29.14 37.32
N ILE A 424 12.09 29.41 36.12
CA ILE A 424 11.80 28.64 34.91
C ILE A 424 13.07 27.94 34.47
N ASN A 425 13.01 26.62 34.41
CA ASN A 425 14.08 25.76 33.93
C ASN A 425 13.59 24.93 32.74
N TYR A 426 14.46 24.68 31.77
CA TYR A 426 14.21 23.76 30.66
C TYR A 426 15.29 22.67 30.57
N GLY A 427 14.97 21.46 31.00
CA GLY A 427 15.91 20.33 31.00
C GLY A 427 17.14 20.58 31.88
N PHE A 428 18.33 20.60 31.25
CA PHE A 428 19.60 20.97 31.90
C PHE A 428 20.11 22.36 31.48
N MET A 429 19.30 23.11 30.71
CA MET A 429 19.70 24.38 30.09
C MET A 429 19.38 25.56 30.99
N GLY A 430 20.15 25.70 32.07
CA GLY A 430 20.13 26.88 32.93
C GLY A 430 18.77 27.23 33.54
N GLN A 431 18.66 28.41 34.13
CA GLN A 431 17.44 28.86 34.81
C GLN A 431 17.21 30.36 34.68
N VAL A 432 15.95 30.76 34.47
CA VAL A 432 15.52 32.15 34.43
C VAL A 432 14.64 32.43 35.66
N LEU A 433 15.03 33.41 36.45
CA LEU A 433 14.25 33.95 37.55
C LEU A 433 13.21 34.94 37.01
N LEU A 434 11.95 34.80 37.41
CA LEU A 434 10.94 35.85 37.23
C LEU A 434 10.60 36.45 38.59
N GLU A 435 10.68 37.77 38.67
CA GLU A 435 10.30 38.54 39.85
C GLU A 435 9.18 39.51 39.50
N LEU A 436 8.05 39.45 40.21
CA LEU A 436 6.87 40.25 39.91
C LEU A 436 6.66 41.33 40.97
N LYS A 437 6.34 42.56 40.55
CA LYS A 437 5.93 43.63 41.45
C LYS A 437 4.78 44.45 40.90
N LEU A 438 3.96 45.00 41.80
CA LEU A 438 2.96 46.00 41.42
C LEU A 438 3.61 47.38 41.19
N SER A 439 3.04 48.17 40.27
CA SER A 439 3.57 49.50 39.92
C SER A 439 3.63 50.47 41.10
N HIS A 440 2.69 50.36 42.04
CA HIS A 440 2.62 51.20 43.24
C HIS A 440 3.51 50.71 44.40
N ASN A 441 4.13 49.53 44.30
CA ASN A 441 5.04 49.03 45.32
C ASN A 441 6.29 49.93 45.41
N SER A 442 6.73 50.32 46.62
CA SER A 442 7.93 51.15 46.79
C SER A 442 9.21 50.51 46.21
N GLU A 443 9.28 49.18 46.13
CA GLU A 443 10.38 48.42 45.53
C GLU A 443 10.42 48.55 43.99
N SER A 444 9.30 48.90 43.34
CA SER A 444 9.24 49.13 41.89
C SER A 444 9.48 50.60 41.50
N LYS A 445 9.83 51.48 42.46
CA LYS A 445 10.03 52.93 42.22
C LYS A 445 11.52 53.27 42.12
N ALA A 446 12.03 53.40 40.90
CA ALA A 446 13.45 53.69 40.62
C ALA A 446 14.03 54.94 41.31
N ASN A 447 13.18 55.93 41.63
CA ASN A 447 13.58 57.17 42.30
C ASN A 447 13.51 57.11 43.83
N GLN A 448 12.95 56.05 44.41
CA GLN A 448 12.86 55.88 45.86
C GLN A 448 14.06 55.09 46.37
N LYS A 449 14.39 55.29 47.66
CA LYS A 449 15.44 54.53 48.34
C LYS A 449 15.16 53.02 48.25
N ASN A 450 13.92 52.60 48.54
CA ASN A 450 13.51 51.20 48.50
C ASN A 450 13.72 50.56 47.13
N GLY A 451 13.42 51.25 46.02
CA GLY A 451 13.65 50.71 44.67
C GLY A 451 15.12 50.61 44.29
N LYS A 452 15.97 51.52 44.79
CA LYS A 452 17.44 51.42 44.62
C LYS A 452 18.01 50.27 45.45
N ASP A 453 17.57 50.14 46.71
CA ASP A 453 17.98 49.06 47.60
C ASP A 453 17.48 47.69 47.08
N TYR A 454 16.36 47.66 46.36
CA TYR A 454 15.81 46.45 45.74
C TYR A 454 16.70 45.86 44.66
N LYS A 455 17.46 46.68 43.94
CA LYS A 455 18.39 46.21 42.91
C LYS A 455 19.37 45.18 43.47
N GLU A 456 19.97 45.48 44.62
CA GLU A 456 20.89 44.57 45.30
C GLU A 456 20.20 43.31 45.83
N LYS A 457 18.92 43.42 46.20
CA LYS A 457 18.09 42.29 46.63
C LYS A 457 17.80 41.34 45.47
N LEU A 458 17.44 41.87 44.30
CA LEU A 458 17.16 41.08 43.11
C LEU A 458 18.41 40.38 42.57
N ILE A 459 19.58 41.03 42.58
CA ILE A 459 20.86 40.40 42.23
C ILE A 459 21.11 39.17 43.12
N LYS A 460 20.93 39.32 44.44
CA LYS A 460 21.06 38.20 45.37
C LYS A 460 20.04 37.08 45.13
N TYR A 461 18.85 37.38 44.62
CA TYR A 461 17.86 36.36 44.26
C TYR A 461 18.29 35.55 43.05
N VAL A 462 18.83 36.21 42.02
CA VAL A 462 19.38 35.54 40.83
C VAL A 462 20.49 34.58 41.26
N ASP A 463 21.43 35.06 42.08
CA ASP A 463 22.55 34.24 42.58
C ASP A 463 22.06 33.08 43.47
N ALA A 464 21.18 33.36 44.44
CA ALA A 464 20.72 32.36 45.40
C ALA A 464 19.83 31.26 44.79
N THR A 465 19.18 31.55 43.66
CA THR A 465 18.40 30.56 42.91
C THR A 465 19.21 29.85 41.82
N ASN A 466 20.51 30.17 41.70
CA ASN A 466 21.38 29.68 40.63
C ASN A 466 20.78 29.92 39.23
N SER A 467 20.16 31.10 39.05
CA SER A 467 19.58 31.53 37.78
C SER A 467 20.62 32.26 36.95
N ASP A 468 20.72 31.96 35.66
CA ASP A 468 21.62 32.64 34.74
C ASP A 468 21.12 34.07 34.44
N TYR A 469 19.79 34.25 34.44
CA TYR A 469 19.13 35.51 34.11
C TYR A 469 17.97 35.81 35.05
N GLY A 470 17.69 37.10 35.26
CA GLY A 470 16.53 37.61 35.98
C GLY A 470 15.64 38.47 35.10
N LEU A 471 14.33 38.32 35.23
CA LEU A 471 13.34 39.14 34.55
C LEU A 471 12.42 39.79 35.59
N PHE A 472 12.56 41.10 35.75
CA PHE A 472 11.80 41.91 36.67
C PHE A 472 10.57 42.50 35.97
N ILE A 473 9.39 42.05 36.37
CA ILE A 473 8.13 42.33 35.68
C ILE A 473 7.25 43.22 36.55
N ILE A 474 6.91 44.41 36.06
CA ILE A 474 6.08 45.37 36.77
C ILE A 474 4.66 45.35 36.19
N PHE A 475 3.66 45.09 37.04
CA PHE A 475 2.25 45.13 36.67
C PHE A 475 1.62 46.46 37.06
N ASN A 476 1.10 47.20 36.08
CA ASN A 476 0.36 48.41 36.35
C ASN A 476 -1.09 48.13 36.72
N THR A 477 -1.43 48.36 37.98
CA THR A 477 -2.79 48.14 38.50
C THR A 477 -3.51 49.42 38.91
N GLN A 478 -2.82 50.58 38.91
CA GLN A 478 -3.36 51.83 39.46
C GLN A 478 -2.93 53.11 38.71
N GLU A 479 -1.80 53.10 38.01
CA GLU A 479 -1.19 54.32 37.47
C GLU A 479 -1.69 54.65 36.05
N LYS A 480 -1.63 55.93 35.67
CA LYS A 480 -1.87 56.32 34.28
C LYS A 480 -0.78 55.74 33.40
N LYS A 481 -1.15 55.25 32.21
CA LYS A 481 -0.24 54.61 31.24
C LYS A 481 1.07 55.39 31.02
N ILE A 482 0.98 56.69 30.80
CA ILE A 482 2.15 57.56 30.56
C ILE A 482 3.11 57.58 31.76
N ASP A 483 2.58 57.60 32.99
CA ASP A 483 3.40 57.64 34.20
C ASP A 483 4.06 56.27 34.46
N PHE A 484 3.31 55.19 34.19
CA PHE A 484 3.82 53.82 34.26
C PHE A 484 4.95 53.57 33.25
N GLU A 485 4.78 53.97 32.00
CA GLU A 485 5.81 53.83 30.96
C GLU A 485 7.10 54.56 31.37
N LYS A 486 6.99 55.80 31.86
CA LYS A 486 8.13 56.57 32.39
C LYS A 486 8.80 55.90 33.60
N GLN A 487 8.03 55.22 34.45
CA GLN A 487 8.59 54.46 35.57
C GLN A 487 9.38 53.25 35.08
N VAL A 488 8.84 52.49 34.12
CA VAL A 488 9.51 51.32 33.53
C VAL A 488 10.80 51.75 32.84
N GLU A 489 10.82 52.84 32.07
CA GLU A 489 12.04 53.38 31.46
C GLU A 489 13.12 53.73 32.49
N LYS A 490 12.72 54.31 33.63
CA LYS A 490 13.66 54.63 34.73
C LYS A 490 14.20 53.36 35.39
N LEU A 491 13.37 52.32 35.54
CA LEU A 491 13.83 51.03 36.04
C LEU A 491 14.80 50.37 35.05
N ILE A 492 14.50 50.36 33.75
CA ILE A 492 15.43 49.85 32.73
C ILE A 492 16.81 50.51 32.87
N LYS A 493 16.86 51.84 33.00
CA LYS A 493 18.11 52.59 33.24
C LYS A 493 18.79 52.24 34.57
N LEU A 494 18.02 51.93 35.62
CA LEU A 494 18.59 51.55 36.92
C LEU A 494 19.31 50.19 36.87
N TYR A 495 18.88 49.29 35.99
CA TYR A 495 19.44 47.94 35.81
C TYR A 495 20.36 47.82 34.59
N GLU A 496 20.63 48.92 33.86
CA GLU A 496 21.39 48.91 32.59
C GLU A 496 22.85 48.41 32.74
N ASP A 497 23.45 48.58 33.92
CA ASP A 497 24.78 48.06 34.29
C ASP A 497 24.78 46.57 34.68
N LYS A 498 23.64 45.87 34.60
CA LYS A 498 23.51 44.44 34.91
C LYS A 498 23.03 43.68 33.69
N GLU A 499 23.99 43.07 32.98
CA GLU A 499 23.76 42.34 31.72
C GLU A 499 22.82 41.13 31.84
N ASN A 500 22.65 40.60 33.06
CA ASN A 500 21.82 39.41 33.31
C ASN A 500 20.42 39.72 33.90
N ILE A 501 20.06 40.99 34.10
CA ILE A 501 18.74 41.37 34.63
C ILE A 501 18.00 42.27 33.64
N PHE A 502 16.78 41.88 33.29
CA PHE A 502 15.93 42.58 32.33
C PHE A 502 14.66 43.08 33.01
N VAL A 503 14.14 44.23 32.57
CA VAL A 503 12.91 44.82 33.13
C VAL A 503 11.82 44.85 32.06
N LEU A 504 10.60 44.44 32.43
CA LEU A 504 9.41 44.54 31.58
C LEU A 504 8.25 45.18 32.34
N GLY A 505 7.46 45.99 31.64
CA GLY A 505 6.19 46.52 32.16
C GLY A 505 4.99 45.88 31.46
N ILE A 506 3.91 45.63 32.19
CA ILE A 506 2.62 45.15 31.67
C ILE A 506 1.49 46.00 32.25
N ASN A 507 0.59 46.51 31.41
CA ASN A 507 -0.51 47.37 31.84
C ASN A 507 -1.82 46.61 32.06
N CYS A 508 -2.35 46.59 33.29
CA CYS A 508 -3.61 45.88 33.59
C CYS A 508 -4.87 46.76 33.53
N LEU A 509 -4.74 48.07 33.27
CA LEU A 509 -5.80 49.09 33.43
C LEU A 509 -6.55 49.48 32.13
N ILE A 510 -6.88 48.53 31.27
CA ILE A 510 -7.39 48.83 29.91
C ILE A 510 -8.83 49.37 29.89
#